data_AF-A0A914Z4G4-F1
#
_entry.id   AF-A0A914Z4G4-F1
#
_cell.length_a   1.000
_cell.length_b   1.000
_cell.length_c   1.000
_cell.angle_alpha   90.00
_cell.angle_beta   90.00
_cell.angle_gamma   90.00
#
_symmetry.space_group_name_H-M   'P 1'
#
loop_
_entity.id
_entity.type
_entity.pdbx_description
1 polymer ?
#
loop_
_entity_poly.entity_id
_entity_poly.type
_entity_poly.pdbx_seq_one_letter_code
_entity_poly.pdbx_strand_id
1 'polypeptide(L)'
;MFAESRSDSKKVVRKLQPQDVTAIVIIAALLPIGYLFEVSYVFSFFHEWLSDEWLLRVIPLTYCGLNVYLNLWKIISVGPNGKTSELPSVMKPGFKYCHSCNVNSPPRAFHCPGMVYF
;
A
#
# COMPACT_ATOMS: atom_id res chain seq x y z
N MET A 1 -17.99 -10.89 3.68
CA MET A 1 -16.52 -10.73 3.62
C MET A 1 -16.07 -9.43 2.94
N PHE A 2 -16.52 -9.09 1.73
CA PHE A 2 -16.09 -7.83 1.06
C PHE A 2 -16.49 -6.53 1.78
N ALA A 3 -17.66 -6.48 2.43
CA ALA A 3 -18.13 -5.27 3.13
C ALA A 3 -17.29 -4.92 4.39
N GLU A 4 -16.84 -5.94 5.14
CA GLU A 4 -15.99 -5.77 6.33
C GLU A 4 -14.62 -5.18 5.94
N SER A 5 -14.00 -5.71 4.86
CA SER A 5 -12.72 -5.21 4.34
C SER A 5 -12.77 -3.74 3.89
N ARG A 6 -13.94 -3.28 3.42
CA ARG A 6 -14.15 -1.90 2.95
C ARG A 6 -14.31 -0.92 4.11
N SER A 7 -14.92 -1.37 5.21
CA SER A 7 -15.07 -0.62 6.46
C SER A 7 -13.71 -0.39 7.13
N ASP A 8 -12.89 -1.44 7.24
CA ASP A 8 -11.55 -1.35 7.82
C ASP A 8 -10.60 -0.51 6.97
N SER A 9 -10.62 -0.66 5.64
CA SER A 9 -9.79 0.17 4.75
C SER A 9 -10.11 1.67 4.90
N LYS A 10 -11.39 2.05 5.05
CA LYS A 10 -11.78 3.45 5.27
C LYS A 10 -11.28 4.00 6.61
N LYS A 11 -11.21 3.17 7.66
CA LYS A 11 -10.68 3.55 8.98
C LYS A 11 -9.16 3.69 8.96
N VAL A 12 -8.47 2.82 8.20
CA VAL A 12 -7.02 2.88 7.99
C VAL A 12 -6.65 4.14 7.21
N VAL A 13 -7.27 4.40 6.06
CA VAL A 13 -7.01 5.59 5.23
C VAL A 13 -7.25 6.91 5.98
N ARG A 14 -8.24 6.96 6.89
CA ARG A 14 -8.48 8.14 7.74
C ARG A 14 -7.38 8.42 8.77
N LYS A 15 -6.55 7.43 9.10
CA LYS A 15 -5.44 7.55 10.06
C LYS A 15 -4.07 7.70 9.37
N LEU A 16 -4.02 7.62 8.04
CA LEU A 16 -2.81 7.90 7.27
C LEU A 16 -2.53 9.41 7.28
N GLN A 17 -1.26 9.78 7.24
CA GLN A 17 -0.89 11.18 7.07
C GLN A 17 -1.41 11.67 5.71
N PRO A 18 -1.81 12.95 5.58
CA PRO A 18 -2.31 13.48 4.31
C PRO A 18 -1.30 13.31 3.17
N GLN A 19 0.01 13.31 3.49
CA GLN A 19 1.10 13.05 2.57
C GLN A 19 1.03 11.64 1.95
N ASP A 20 0.77 10.62 2.76
CA ASP A 20 0.66 9.24 2.29
C ASP A 20 -0.57 9.05 1.40
N VAL A 21 -1.69 9.70 1.76
CA VAL A 21 -2.91 9.70 0.96
C VAL A 21 -2.67 10.36 -0.40
N THR A 22 -2.00 11.52 -0.43
CA THR A 22 -1.65 12.19 -1.68
C THR A 22 -0.75 11.32 -2.54
N ALA A 23 0.27 10.67 -1.97
CA ALA A 23 1.15 9.77 -2.71
C ALA A 23 0.39 8.57 -3.30
N ILE A 24 -0.51 7.95 -2.54
CA ILE A 24 -1.35 6.84 -3.00
C ILE A 24 -2.24 7.29 -4.16
N VAL A 25 -2.87 8.47 -4.07
CA VAL A 25 -3.73 9.00 -5.14
C VAL A 25 -2.93 9.30 -6.40
N ILE A 26 -1.76 9.92 -6.27
CA ILE A 26 -0.88 10.23 -7.41
C ILE A 26 -0.44 8.94 -8.09
N ILE A 27 0.05 7.95 -7.34
CA ILE A 27 0.47 6.66 -7.92
C ILE A 27 -0.72 5.95 -8.56
N ALA A 28 -1.88 5.94 -7.92
CA ALA A 28 -3.07 5.29 -8.46
C ALA A 28 -3.59 5.96 -9.74
N ALA A 29 -3.40 7.27 -9.93
CA ALA A 29 -3.93 8.03 -11.06
C ALA A 29 -2.91 8.28 -12.19
N LEU A 30 -1.63 8.50 -11.86
CA LEU A 30 -0.60 8.87 -12.83
C LEU A 30 -0.03 7.64 -13.56
N LEU A 31 0.07 6.51 -12.85
CA LEU A 31 0.54 5.23 -13.40
C LEU A 31 -0.38 4.60 -14.48
N PRO A 32 -1.73 4.58 -14.34
CA PRO A 32 -2.60 4.11 -15.41
C PRO A 32 -2.64 5.09 -16.58
N ILE A 33 -2.58 6.40 -16.32
CA ILE A 33 -2.51 7.41 -17.38
C ILE A 33 -1.22 7.24 -18.19
N GLY A 34 -0.07 7.10 -17.51
CA GLY A 34 1.21 6.85 -18.17
C GLY A 34 1.20 5.53 -18.95
N TYR A 35 0.67 4.45 -18.38
CA TYR A 35 0.52 3.17 -19.08
C TYR A 35 -0.33 3.29 -20.35
N LEU A 36 -1.49 3.97 -20.27
CA LEU A 36 -2.34 4.19 -21.43
C LEU A 36 -1.64 5.05 -22.50
N PHE A 37 -0.91 6.09 -22.10
CA PHE A 37 -0.14 6.93 -23.02
C PHE A 37 0.94 6.14 -23.76
N GLU A 38 1.72 5.33 -23.05
CA GLU A 38 2.77 4.49 -23.65
C GLU A 38 2.20 3.48 -24.64
N VAL A 39 1.14 2.76 -24.25
CA VAL A 39 0.56 1.70 -25.10
C VAL A 39 -0.19 2.25 -26.30
N SER A 40 -0.94 3.35 -26.14
CA SER A 40 -1.77 3.91 -27.21
C SER A 40 -1.03 4.86 -28.14
N TYR A 41 -0.07 5.65 -27.64
CA TYR A 41 0.59 6.68 -28.43
C TYR A 41 2.01 6.28 -28.82
N VAL A 42 2.85 5.92 -27.85
CA VAL A 42 4.27 5.64 -28.10
C VAL A 42 4.43 4.33 -28.89
N PHE A 43 3.87 3.22 -28.39
CA PHE A 43 4.03 1.92 -29.05
C PHE A 43 3.26 1.81 -30.36
N SER A 44 2.09 2.43 -30.48
CA SER A 44 1.31 2.40 -31.72
C SER A 44 1.92 3.26 -32.83
N PHE A 45 2.87 4.15 -32.52
CA PHE A 45 3.60 4.93 -33.52
C PHE A 45 4.72 4.12 -34.19
N PHE A 46 5.41 3.25 -33.43
CA PHE A 46 6.57 2.48 -33.93
C PHE A 46 6.22 1.08 -34.42
N HIS A 47 5.13 0.49 -33.91
CA HIS A 47 4.74 -0.87 -34.23
C HIS A 47 3.26 -0.94 -34.63
N GLU A 48 2.95 -1.83 -35.57
CA GLU A 48 1.56 -2.10 -35.93
C GLU A 48 0.81 -2.66 -34.73
N TRP A 49 -0.45 -2.24 -34.62
CA TRP A 49 -1.33 -2.67 -33.56
C TRP A 49 -1.49 -4.19 -33.58
N LEU A 50 -1.26 -4.85 -32.43
CA LEU A 50 -1.30 -6.33 -32.27
C LEU A 50 -0.25 -7.14 -33.03
N SER A 51 0.84 -6.51 -33.49
CA SER A 51 2.00 -7.26 -33.99
C SER A 51 2.72 -8.03 -32.88
N ASP A 52 3.50 -9.06 -33.26
CA ASP A 52 4.28 -9.87 -32.31
C ASP A 52 5.27 -9.03 -31.50
N GLU A 53 5.90 -8.03 -32.15
CA GLU A 53 6.82 -7.10 -31.49
C GLU A 53 6.13 -6.19 -30.47
N TRP A 54 4.90 -5.77 -30.78
CA TRP A 54 4.07 -4.98 -29.87
C TRP A 54 3.67 -5.81 -28.64
N LEU A 55 3.21 -7.05 -28.86
CA LEU A 55 2.81 -7.96 -27.78
C LEU A 55 3.97 -8.29 -26.83
N LEU A 56 5.16 -8.54 -27.38
CA LEU A 56 6.35 -8.88 -26.59
C LEU A 56 6.76 -7.76 -25.62
N ARG A 57 6.40 -6.50 -25.90
CA ARG A 57 6.69 -5.35 -25.04
C ARG A 57 5.54 -5.00 -24.10
N VAL A 58 4.30 -5.08 -24.58
CA VAL A 58 3.11 -4.72 -23.80
C VAL A 58 2.81 -5.75 -22.71
N ILE A 59 2.99 -7.05 -22.98
CA ILE A 59 2.77 -8.11 -21.99
C ILE A 59 3.62 -7.93 -20.72
N PRO A 60 4.97 -7.82 -20.78
CA PRO A 60 5.76 -7.62 -19.57
C PRO A 60 5.45 -6.28 -18.90
N LEU A 61 5.16 -5.22 -19.67
CA LEU A 61 4.77 -3.92 -19.12
C LEU A 61 3.45 -4.00 -18.32
N THR A 62 2.44 -4.70 -18.86
CA THR A 62 1.17 -4.94 -18.15
C THR A 62 1.40 -5.72 -16.86
N TYR A 63 2.26 -6.74 -16.90
CA TYR A 63 2.58 -7.55 -15.73
C TYR A 63 3.24 -6.72 -14.62
N CYS A 64 4.22 -5.88 -14.97
CA CYS A 64 4.83 -4.95 -14.02
C CYS A 64 3.81 -3.96 -13.45
N GLY A 65 2.93 -3.39 -14.28
CA GLY A 65 1.86 -2.50 -13.84
C GLY A 65 0.93 -3.18 -12.84
N LEU A 66 0.44 -4.38 -13.15
CA LEU A 66 -0.40 -5.17 -12.25
C LEU A 66 0.31 -5.48 -10.92
N ASN A 67 1.61 -5.79 -10.95
CA ASN A 67 2.39 -6.03 -9.74
C ASN A 67 2.38 -4.81 -8.80
N VAL A 68 2.59 -3.62 -9.35
CA VAL A 68 2.53 -2.37 -8.58
C VAL A 68 1.15 -2.16 -7.97
N TYR A 69 0.07 -2.37 -8.73
CA TYR A 69 -1.29 -2.24 -8.21
C TYR A 69 -1.62 -3.24 -7.12
N LEU A 70 -1.19 -4.49 -7.25
CA LEU A 70 -1.41 -5.52 -6.24
C LEU A 70 -0.65 -5.19 -4.95
N ASN A 71 0.58 -4.68 -5.05
CA ASN A 71 1.33 -4.21 -3.90
C ASN A 71 0.66 -3.00 -3.23
N LEU A 72 0.18 -2.04 -4.02
CA LEU A 72 -0.57 -0.89 -3.50
C LEU A 72 -1.85 -1.33 -2.78
N TRP A 73 -2.57 -2.29 -3.36
CA TRP A 73 -3.76 -2.86 -2.75
C TRP A 73 -3.44 -3.56 -1.41
N LYS A 74 -2.32 -4.28 -1.32
CA LYS A 74 -1.87 -4.90 -0.07
C LYS A 74 -1.51 -3.87 1.00
N ILE A 75 -0.87 -2.76 0.63
CA ILE A 75 -0.55 -1.66 1.56
C ILE A 75 -1.85 -1.09 2.17
N ILE A 76 -2.87 -0.85 1.35
CA ILE A 76 -4.16 -0.31 1.80
C ILE A 76 -4.94 -1.34 2.64
N SER A 77 -4.88 -2.63 2.27
CA SER A 77 -5.70 -3.67 2.88
C SER A 77 -5.14 -4.25 4.17
N VAL A 78 -3.81 -4.41 4.31
CA VAL A 78 -3.21 -5.15 5.44
C VAL A 78 -3.01 -4.23 6.64
N GLY A 79 -2.82 -2.93 6.43
CA GLY A 79 -2.58 -1.98 7.50
C GLY A 79 -1.35 -2.34 8.35
N PRO A 80 -1.01 -1.49 9.32
CA PRO A 80 0.07 -1.76 10.26
C PRO A 80 -0.36 -2.79 11.31
N ASN A 81 0.54 -3.72 11.62
CA ASN A 81 0.35 -4.68 12.70
C ASN A 81 0.50 -3.98 14.05
N GLY A 82 -0.62 -3.83 14.76
CA GLY A 82 -0.70 -3.21 16.07
C GLY A 82 -2.12 -3.33 16.60
N LYS A 83 -2.55 -4.56 16.89
CA LYS A 83 -3.70 -4.77 17.77
C LYS A 83 -3.14 -5.08 19.15
N THR A 84 -3.43 -4.18 20.09
CA THR A 84 -3.08 -4.18 21.52
C THR A 84 -3.42 -5.47 22.27
N SER A 85 -4.25 -6.35 21.69
CA SER A 85 -4.79 -7.53 22.37
C SER A 85 -3.77 -8.64 22.69
N GLU A 86 -2.57 -8.64 22.08
CA GLU A 86 -1.62 -9.76 22.23
C GLU A 86 -0.24 -9.37 22.78
N LEU A 87 -0.09 -8.19 23.39
CA LEU A 87 1.18 -7.82 24.00
C LEU A 87 1.27 -8.31 25.45
N PRO A 88 2.42 -8.89 25.86
CA PRO A 88 2.61 -9.42 27.20
C PRO A 88 2.57 -8.28 28.22
N SER A 89 1.81 -8.46 29.30
CA SER A 89 1.75 -7.53 30.44
C SER A 89 3.10 -7.41 31.17
N VAL A 90 3.96 -8.43 31.04
CA VAL A 90 5.30 -8.47 31.65
C VAL A 90 6.35 -7.90 30.68
N MET A 91 7.21 -7.02 31.20
CA MET A 91 8.35 -6.44 30.47
C MET A 91 9.39 -7.52 30.16
N LYS A 92 9.43 -7.96 28.90
CA LYS A 92 10.47 -8.88 28.39
C LYS A 92 11.79 -8.12 28.12
N PRO A 93 12.95 -8.79 28.14
CA PRO A 93 14.23 -8.16 27.81
C PRO A 93 14.18 -7.45 26.44
N GLY A 94 14.62 -6.18 26.39
CA GLY A 94 14.64 -5.37 25.16
C GLY A 94 13.30 -4.72 24.78
N PHE A 95 12.22 -4.98 25.51
CA PHE A 95 10.95 -4.26 25.33
C PHE A 95 11.02 -2.89 26.00
N LYS A 96 10.35 -1.91 25.40
CA LYS A 96 10.26 -0.53 25.91
C LYS A 96 8.81 -0.22 26.25
N TYR A 97 8.57 0.38 27.42
CA TYR A 97 7.23 0.81 27.78
C TYR A 97 6.84 2.07 26.99
N CYS A 98 5.67 2.07 26.34
CA CYS A 98 5.12 3.23 25.66
C CYS A 98 4.09 3.92 26.56
N HIS A 99 4.40 5.13 27.03
CA HIS A 99 3.49 5.90 27.90
C HIS A 99 2.20 6.36 27.19
N SER A 100 2.24 6.58 25.87
CA SER A 100 1.04 6.99 25.13
C SER A 100 0.05 5.85 24.92
N CYS A 101 0.54 4.62 24.79
CA CYS A 101 -0.27 3.44 24.50
C CYS A 101 -0.50 2.54 25.73
N ASN A 102 0.16 2.82 26.86
CA ASN A 102 0.16 2.02 28.08
C ASN A 102 0.49 0.53 27.87
N VAL A 103 1.34 0.21 26.89
CA VAL A 103 1.74 -1.16 26.53
C VAL A 103 3.25 -1.31 26.37
N ASN A 104 3.72 -2.55 26.53
CA ASN A 104 5.13 -2.93 26.37
C ASN A 104 5.44 -3.13 24.88
N SER A 105 6.14 -2.18 24.24
CA SER A 105 6.50 -2.25 22.82
C SER A 105 7.75 -3.12 22.56
N PRO A 106 7.76 -3.97 21.52
CA PRO A 106 8.93 -4.78 21.15
C PRO A 106 10.08 -3.91 20.61
N PRO A 107 11.34 -4.43 20.59
CA PRO A 107 12.56 -3.66 20.27
C PRO A 107 12.65 -3.02 18.87
N ARG A 108 11.65 -3.20 17.99
CA ARG A 108 11.57 -2.57 16.65
C ARG A 108 10.25 -1.85 16.38
N ALA A 109 9.34 -1.78 17.36
CA ALA A 109 8.11 -1.02 17.23
C ALA A 109 8.31 0.39 17.80
N PHE A 110 7.78 1.39 17.09
CA PHE A 110 7.80 2.78 17.51
C PHE A 110 6.38 3.34 17.53
N HIS A 111 6.14 4.24 18.48
CA HIS A 111 4.85 4.91 18.59
C HIS A 111 4.64 5.87 17.43
N CYS A 112 3.53 5.71 16.72
CA CYS A 112 3.07 6.63 15.69
C CYS A 112 1.95 7.52 16.26
N PRO A 113 2.11 8.85 16.30
CA PRO A 113 1.14 9.76 16.90
C PRO A 113 -0.21 9.79 16.15
N GLY A 114 -0.25 9.38 14.87
CA GLY A 114 -1.48 9.30 14.08
C GLY A 114 -2.30 8.03 14.30
N MET A 115 -1.77 7.02 14.99
CA MET A 115 -2.46 5.76 15.27
C MET A 115 -2.73 5.59 16.77
N VAL A 116 -3.95 5.93 17.17
CA VAL A 116 -4.39 5.95 18.58
C VAL A 116 -4.43 4.54 19.22
N TYR A 117 -4.30 3.46 18.45
CA TYR A 117 -4.24 2.06 18.91
C TYR A 117 -3.48 1.30 17.79
N PHE A 118 -2.30 0.66 17.90
CA PHE A 118 -1.63 0.09 19.07
C PHE A 118 -2.20 -1.32 19.31
#